data_AF-A0A3C1F7Y5-F1
#
_entry.id   AF-A0A3C1F7Y5-F1
#
_cell.length_a   1.000
_cell.length_b   1.000
_cell.length_c   1.000
_cell.angle_alpha   90.00
_cell.angle_beta   90.00
_cell.angle_gamma   90.00
#
_symmetry.space_group_name_H-M   'P 1'
#
loop_
_entity.id
_entity.type
_entity.pdbx_description
1 polymer ?
#
loop_
_entity_poly.entity_id
_entity_poly.type
_entity_poly.pdbx_seq_one_letter_code
_entity_poly.pdbx_strand_id
1 'polypeptide(L)'
;MKQLVLALLLLGLAVPGSAQAGKAPVVAAKQVKKVATAFKTRVPAAPRVSSKVLKQQYALVSRSLDIARQVHSQQVAQILTDASLAAQERLLVLEKLEAETAALIASLNERALKSQAQWGERLLVERNPNFLPKKDANIPGMLSESAKPTEYPDMSPAFFREVVALVPEYEELPEEVNMLAVALGKKLGFMEQTITQLKEVKLAANKKVAISETEMEKRFYRNQVKKADRELAKLSKQAAQAAADLVDLMNLYPALYKDALTLVAAKLDTYPVKTDFVKYLRGKVRLPSTVKEEAPRRRIGFN
;
A
#
# COMPACT_ATOMS: atom_id res chain seq x y z
N MET A 1 -2.60 26.58 19.71
CA MET A 1 -3.96 26.86 20.22
C MET A 1 -5.08 26.88 19.17
N LYS A 2 -4.83 27.22 17.89
CA LYS A 2 -5.89 27.17 16.83
C LYS A 2 -6.34 25.76 16.40
N GLN A 3 -5.61 24.70 16.77
CA GLN A 3 -5.97 23.30 16.47
C GLN A 3 -6.90 22.67 17.52
N LEU A 4 -6.90 23.19 18.76
CA LEU A 4 -7.77 22.71 19.85
C LEU A 4 -9.24 23.12 19.63
N VAL A 5 -9.46 24.26 18.96
CA VAL A 5 -10.80 24.76 18.62
C VAL A 5 -11.49 23.87 17.57
N LEU A 6 -10.73 23.18 16.71
CA LEU A 6 -11.30 22.29 15.69
C LEU A 6 -11.81 20.96 16.28
N ALA A 7 -11.16 20.46 17.35
CA ALA A 7 -11.62 19.30 18.10
C ALA A 7 -12.82 19.64 19.00
N LEU A 8 -12.87 20.85 19.56
CA LEU A 8 -14.01 21.35 20.36
C LEU A 8 -15.26 21.62 19.51
N LEU A 9 -15.12 22.01 18.23
CA LEU A 9 -16.25 22.13 17.30
C LEU A 9 -16.88 20.78 16.92
N LEU A 10 -16.15 19.67 17.04
CA LEU A 10 -16.65 18.32 16.77
C LEU A 10 -17.34 17.67 17.99
N LEU A 11 -17.06 18.14 19.21
CA LEU A 11 -17.68 17.67 20.46
C LEU A 11 -18.93 18.47 20.86
N GLY A 12 -19.20 19.61 20.22
CA GLY A 12 -20.37 20.44 20.46
C GLY A 12 -21.65 20.01 19.76
N LEU A 13 -21.66 18.90 19.00
CA LEU A 13 -22.86 18.34 18.37
C LEU A 13 -23.68 17.47 19.35
N ALA A 14 -23.71 17.86 20.63
CA ALA A 14 -24.74 17.41 21.55
C ALA A 14 -26.01 18.22 21.27
N VAL A 15 -27.09 17.49 20.96
CA VAL A 15 -28.44 17.98 20.68
C VAL A 15 -28.93 18.99 21.73
N PRO A 16 -29.53 20.10 21.29
CA PRO A 16 -30.82 20.53 21.84
C PRO A 16 -31.85 20.46 20.69
N GLY A 17 -32.92 19.71 20.88
CA GLY A 17 -34.09 20.27 21.55
C GLY A 17 -34.96 20.96 20.48
N SER A 18 -35.83 20.15 19.89
CA SER A 18 -37.05 20.51 19.15
C SER A 18 -37.49 21.98 19.22
N ALA A 19 -36.99 22.83 18.32
CA ALA A 19 -37.63 24.10 17.92
C ALA A 19 -36.87 24.79 16.75
N GLN A 20 -36.70 24.15 15.59
CA GLN A 20 -36.33 24.89 14.36
C GLN A 20 -36.56 24.07 13.08
N ALA A 21 -37.78 23.58 12.88
CA ALA A 21 -38.19 22.87 11.66
C ALA A 21 -38.15 23.74 10.38
N GLY A 22 -38.00 25.07 10.49
CA GLY A 22 -38.03 25.97 9.33
C GLY A 22 -36.69 26.27 8.64
N LYS A 23 -35.54 25.80 9.17
CA LYS A 23 -34.19 26.14 8.63
C LYS A 23 -33.20 24.98 8.56
N ALA A 24 -33.63 23.75 8.83
CA ALA A 24 -32.79 22.55 8.85
C ALA A 24 -32.04 22.27 7.53
N PRO A 25 -32.63 22.38 6.32
CA PRO A 25 -31.90 22.03 5.09
C PRO A 25 -30.78 23.02 4.74
N VAL A 26 -30.92 24.29 5.13
CA VAL A 26 -29.94 25.34 4.79
C VAL A 26 -28.70 25.28 5.69
N VAL A 27 -28.85 24.86 6.95
CA VAL A 27 -27.73 24.76 7.90
C VAL A 27 -26.88 23.53 7.59
N ALA A 28 -27.52 22.39 7.25
CA ALA A 28 -26.83 21.17 6.82
C ALA A 28 -26.00 21.39 5.53
N ALA A 29 -26.58 22.00 4.49
CA ALA A 29 -25.88 22.30 3.24
C ALA A 29 -24.72 23.31 3.42
N LYS A 30 -24.87 24.30 4.31
CA LYS A 30 -23.79 25.26 4.63
C LYS A 30 -22.64 24.61 5.39
N GLN A 31 -22.91 23.64 6.26
CA GLN A 31 -21.86 22.90 6.98
C GLN A 31 -21.08 21.99 6.01
N VAL A 32 -21.76 21.28 5.10
CA VAL A 32 -21.09 20.46 4.06
C VAL A 32 -20.15 21.30 3.19
N LYS A 33 -20.56 22.51 2.78
CA LYS A 33 -19.70 23.44 2.01
C LYS A 33 -18.46 23.92 2.78
N LYS A 34 -18.57 24.21 4.08
CA LYS A 34 -17.43 24.64 4.92
C LYS A 34 -16.44 23.50 5.21
N VAL A 35 -16.96 22.29 5.42
CA VAL A 35 -16.15 21.08 5.56
C VAL A 35 -15.38 20.83 4.26
N ALA A 36 -16.07 20.82 3.11
CA ALA A 36 -15.44 20.59 1.80
C ALA A 36 -14.36 21.63 1.42
N THR A 37 -14.47 22.88 1.86
CA THR A 37 -13.47 23.93 1.62
C THR A 37 -12.27 23.87 2.57
N ALA A 38 -12.45 23.45 3.82
CA ALA A 38 -11.34 23.24 4.76
C ALA A 38 -10.42 22.09 4.34
N PHE A 39 -10.97 21.05 3.69
CA PHE A 39 -10.18 19.91 3.20
C PHE A 39 -9.50 20.16 1.84
N LYS A 40 -9.77 21.28 1.15
CA LYS A 40 -9.16 21.62 -0.15
C LYS A 40 -7.74 22.19 -0.07
N THR A 41 -7.15 22.30 1.11
CA THR A 41 -5.75 22.68 1.27
C THR A 41 -4.85 21.63 0.59
N ARG A 42 -4.30 21.99 -0.57
CA ARG A 42 -3.22 21.25 -1.23
C ARG A 42 -2.08 21.13 -0.21
N VAL A 43 -1.89 19.94 0.34
CA VAL A 43 -0.71 19.61 1.13
C VAL A 43 0.43 19.43 0.14
N PRO A 44 1.47 20.29 0.16
CA PRO A 44 2.65 20.06 -0.66
C PRO A 44 3.32 18.75 -0.20
N ALA A 45 3.66 17.89 -1.15
CA ALA A 45 4.44 16.68 -0.89
C ALA A 45 5.85 17.09 -0.45
N ALA A 46 6.04 17.31 0.85
CA ALA A 46 7.34 17.62 1.40
C ALA A 46 8.15 16.30 1.55
N PRO A 47 9.35 16.18 0.97
CA PRO A 47 10.12 14.92 0.94
C PRO A 47 10.71 14.47 2.30
N ARG A 48 10.34 15.12 3.41
CA ARG A 48 10.89 14.88 4.76
C ARG A 48 9.83 14.68 5.85
N VAL A 49 8.57 14.44 5.50
CA VAL A 49 7.54 14.14 6.50
C VAL A 49 7.76 12.74 7.05
N SER A 50 7.73 12.59 8.38
CA SER A 50 7.92 11.28 9.02
C SER A 50 6.69 10.39 8.85
N SER A 51 6.89 9.07 8.88
CA SER A 51 5.76 8.12 8.79
C SER A 51 4.74 8.30 9.92
N LYS A 52 5.16 8.74 11.12
CA LYS A 52 4.29 9.05 12.26
C LYS A 52 3.32 10.20 11.94
N VAL A 53 3.79 11.24 11.25
CA VAL A 53 2.95 12.37 10.81
C VAL A 53 2.03 11.94 9.66
N LEU A 54 2.53 11.14 8.71
CA LEU A 54 1.70 10.62 7.61
C LEU A 54 0.59 9.69 8.12
N LYS A 55 0.84 8.88 9.17
CA LYS A 55 -0.20 8.09 9.85
C LYS A 55 -1.33 8.98 10.37
N GLN A 56 -0.98 10.08 11.06
CA GLN A 56 -1.97 11.02 11.58
C GLN A 56 -2.77 11.70 10.46
N GLN A 57 -2.10 12.05 9.35
CA GLN A 57 -2.79 12.62 8.19
C GLN A 57 -3.77 11.63 7.57
N TYR A 58 -3.36 10.38 7.38
CA TYR A 58 -4.25 9.31 6.91
C TYR A 58 -5.44 9.14 7.86
N ALA A 59 -5.21 9.01 9.17
CA ALA A 59 -6.27 8.84 10.15
C ALA A 59 -7.29 10.00 10.14
N LEU A 60 -6.83 11.24 9.96
CA LEU A 60 -7.71 12.41 9.86
C LEU A 60 -8.57 12.35 8.59
N VAL A 61 -7.99 11.96 7.45
CA VAL A 61 -8.74 11.86 6.18
C VAL A 61 -9.75 10.70 6.22
N SER A 62 -9.35 9.53 6.72
CA SER A 62 -10.26 8.38 6.90
C SER A 62 -11.43 8.72 7.81
N ARG A 63 -11.16 9.34 8.97
CA ARG A 63 -12.23 9.80 9.87
C ARG A 63 -13.17 10.81 9.21
N SER A 64 -12.64 11.68 8.35
CA SER A 64 -13.45 12.66 7.61
C SER A 64 -14.38 11.99 6.60
N LEU A 65 -13.92 10.90 5.98
CA LEU A 65 -14.72 10.07 5.08
C LEU A 65 -15.84 9.34 5.83
N ASP A 66 -15.56 8.78 7.01
CA ASP A 66 -16.58 8.13 7.85
C ASP A 66 -17.64 9.13 8.32
N ILE A 67 -17.22 10.32 8.75
CA ILE A 67 -18.14 11.40 9.12
C ILE A 67 -19.00 11.81 7.91
N ALA A 68 -18.42 11.93 6.71
CA ALA A 68 -19.19 12.28 5.51
C ALA A 68 -20.26 11.23 5.18
N ARG A 69 -19.93 9.93 5.31
CA ARG A 69 -20.89 8.83 5.15
C ARG A 69 -22.00 8.87 6.21
N GLN A 70 -21.64 9.12 7.47
CA GLN A 70 -22.61 9.21 8.56
C GLN A 70 -23.56 10.41 8.37
N VAL A 71 -23.02 11.58 8.04
CA VAL A 71 -23.82 12.79 7.77
C VAL A 71 -24.77 12.55 6.60
N HIS A 72 -24.31 11.92 5.52
CA HIS A 72 -25.17 11.56 4.41
C HIS A 72 -26.33 10.66 4.83
N SER A 73 -26.06 9.58 5.58
CA SER A 73 -27.10 8.67 6.07
C SER A 73 -28.14 9.40 6.93
N GLN A 74 -27.71 10.34 7.77
CA GLN A 74 -28.59 11.17 8.58
C GLN A 74 -29.43 12.14 7.73
N GLN A 75 -28.83 12.75 6.71
CA GLN A 75 -29.54 13.67 5.80
C GLN A 75 -30.60 12.93 4.98
N VAL A 76 -30.27 11.73 4.47
CA VAL A 76 -31.24 10.86 3.77
C VAL A 76 -32.39 10.50 4.71
N ALA A 77 -32.10 10.06 5.93
CA ALA A 77 -33.14 9.75 6.92
C ALA A 77 -34.06 10.95 7.20
N GLN A 78 -33.48 12.15 7.37
CA GLN A 78 -34.25 13.37 7.60
C GLN A 78 -35.21 13.68 6.45
N ILE A 79 -34.74 13.63 5.20
CA ILE A 79 -35.57 13.89 4.01
C ILE A 79 -36.69 12.85 3.87
N LEU A 80 -36.40 11.58 4.14
CA LEU A 80 -37.40 10.51 4.09
C LEU A 80 -38.51 10.71 5.14
N THR A 81 -38.17 11.21 6.32
CA THR A 81 -39.11 11.49 7.42
C THR A 81 -39.79 12.87 7.33
N ASP A 82 -39.42 13.72 6.38
CA ASP A 82 -39.96 15.07 6.26
C ASP A 82 -41.38 15.04 5.65
N ALA A 83 -42.38 15.13 6.54
CA ALA A 83 -43.78 15.13 6.16
C ALA A 83 -44.20 16.36 5.33
N SER A 84 -43.39 17.43 5.28
CA SER A 84 -43.72 18.66 4.56
C SER A 84 -43.46 18.60 3.06
N LEU A 85 -42.61 17.67 2.60
CA LEU A 85 -42.27 17.52 1.19
C LEU A 85 -43.23 16.54 0.49
N ALA A 86 -43.65 16.87 -0.73
CA ALA A 86 -44.37 15.93 -1.59
C ALA A 86 -43.42 14.81 -2.08
N ALA A 87 -43.96 13.64 -2.43
CA ALA A 87 -43.14 12.47 -2.81
C ALA A 87 -42.16 12.75 -3.96
N GLN A 88 -42.59 13.48 -5.01
CA GLN A 88 -41.73 13.88 -6.12
C GLN A 88 -40.63 14.86 -5.71
N GLU A 89 -40.93 15.81 -4.81
CA GLU A 89 -39.92 16.75 -4.32
C GLU A 89 -38.90 16.06 -3.43
N ARG A 90 -39.30 15.09 -2.60
CA ARG A 90 -38.37 14.25 -1.82
C ARG A 90 -37.40 13.51 -2.73
N LEU A 91 -37.88 12.90 -3.81
CA LEU A 91 -37.04 12.19 -4.77
C LEU A 91 -36.00 13.13 -5.40
N LEU A 92 -36.41 14.30 -5.88
CA LEU A 92 -35.50 15.28 -6.48
C LEU A 92 -34.43 15.76 -5.50
N VAL A 93 -34.79 15.97 -4.23
CA VAL A 93 -33.84 16.39 -3.18
C VAL A 93 -32.87 15.25 -2.85
N LEU A 94 -33.34 14.00 -2.79
CA LEU A 94 -32.50 12.82 -2.55
C LEU A 94 -31.50 12.61 -3.69
N GLU A 95 -31.93 12.65 -4.95
CA GLU A 95 -31.04 12.51 -6.12
C GLU A 95 -29.92 13.55 -6.11
N LYS A 96 -30.25 14.80 -5.78
CA LYS A 96 -29.26 15.87 -5.67
C LYS A 96 -28.31 15.64 -4.51
N LEU A 97 -28.82 15.21 -3.36
CA LEU A 97 -28.02 14.91 -2.17
C LEU A 97 -27.05 13.75 -2.43
N GLU A 98 -27.52 12.69 -3.09
CA GLU A 98 -26.70 11.55 -3.50
C GLU A 98 -25.56 12.00 -4.42
N ALA A 99 -25.86 12.81 -5.44
CA ALA A 99 -24.84 13.30 -6.37
C ALA A 99 -23.76 14.16 -5.68
N GLU A 100 -24.17 15.10 -4.82
CA GLU A 100 -23.24 15.96 -4.07
C GLU A 100 -22.38 15.16 -3.09
N THR A 101 -22.98 14.18 -2.41
CA THR A 101 -22.28 13.36 -1.41
C THR A 101 -21.34 12.36 -2.09
N ALA A 102 -21.76 11.74 -3.20
CA ALA A 102 -20.93 10.83 -3.98
C ALA A 102 -19.63 11.50 -4.43
N ALA A 103 -19.71 12.75 -4.91
CA ALA A 103 -18.53 13.53 -5.30
C ALA A 103 -17.61 13.82 -4.11
N LEU A 104 -18.16 14.15 -2.94
CA LEU A 104 -17.37 14.38 -1.73
C LEU A 104 -16.69 13.11 -1.23
N ILE A 105 -17.43 12.00 -1.14
CA ILE A 105 -16.91 10.69 -0.70
C ILE A 105 -15.81 10.23 -1.66
N ALA A 106 -16.01 10.35 -2.96
CA ALA A 106 -14.99 9.99 -3.96
C ALA A 106 -13.70 10.81 -3.75
N SER A 107 -13.82 12.12 -3.54
CA SER A 107 -12.65 12.99 -3.30
C SER A 107 -11.93 12.66 -1.99
N LEU A 108 -12.66 12.39 -0.91
CA LEU A 108 -12.07 12.01 0.38
C LEU A 108 -11.41 10.63 0.30
N ASN A 109 -12.03 9.69 -0.42
CA ASN A 109 -11.49 8.35 -0.62
C ASN A 109 -10.18 8.40 -1.41
N GLU A 110 -10.14 9.16 -2.50
CA GLU A 110 -8.91 9.36 -3.28
C GLU A 110 -7.78 9.93 -2.42
N ARG A 111 -8.09 10.90 -1.54
CA ARG A 111 -7.11 11.45 -0.60
C ARG A 111 -6.67 10.44 0.44
N ALA A 112 -7.60 9.67 1.00
CA ALA A 112 -7.29 8.62 1.97
C ALA A 112 -6.32 7.61 1.36
N LEU A 113 -6.62 7.12 0.15
CA LEU A 113 -5.76 6.18 -0.58
C LEU A 113 -4.37 6.75 -0.88
N LYS A 114 -4.28 8.04 -1.26
CA LYS A 114 -2.99 8.70 -1.49
C LYS A 114 -2.17 8.83 -0.20
N SER A 115 -2.79 9.31 0.88
CA SER A 115 -2.13 9.44 2.18
C SER A 115 -1.71 8.09 2.74
N GLN A 116 -2.55 7.07 2.57
CA GLN A 116 -2.26 5.68 2.93
C GLN A 116 -1.02 5.17 2.18
N ALA A 117 -0.98 5.32 0.85
CA ALA A 117 0.17 4.90 0.04
C ALA A 117 1.47 5.61 0.46
N GLN A 118 1.42 6.93 0.64
CA GLN A 118 2.57 7.73 1.08
C GLN A 118 3.08 7.28 2.46
N TRP A 119 2.16 6.97 3.38
CA TRP A 119 2.52 6.48 4.71
C TRP A 119 3.23 5.12 4.63
N GLY A 120 2.69 4.16 3.89
CA GLY A 120 3.29 2.84 3.70
C GLY A 120 4.69 2.90 3.05
N GLU A 121 4.85 3.72 2.02
CA GLU A 121 6.16 3.97 1.40
C GLU A 121 7.14 4.58 2.39
N ARG A 122 6.70 5.55 3.20
CA ARG A 122 7.57 6.20 4.18
C ARG A 122 7.99 5.24 5.30
N LEU A 123 7.08 4.40 5.77
CA LEU A 123 7.37 3.32 6.73
C LEU A 123 8.49 2.41 6.22
N LEU A 124 8.46 2.04 4.94
CA LEU A 124 9.52 1.23 4.33
C LEU A 124 10.87 1.96 4.23
N VAL A 125 10.84 3.24 3.86
CA VAL A 125 12.05 4.04 3.69
C VAL A 125 12.74 4.28 5.03
N GLU A 126 11.97 4.61 6.07
CA GLU A 126 12.51 4.84 7.42
C GLU A 126 13.11 3.58 8.04
N ARG A 127 12.58 2.40 7.67
CA ARG A 127 13.09 1.09 8.10
C ARG A 127 13.38 1.04 9.61
N ASN A 128 12.41 1.47 10.40
CA ASN A 128 12.51 1.43 11.85
C ASN A 128 12.65 -0.04 12.32
N PRO A 129 13.59 -0.36 13.23
CA PRO A 129 13.78 -1.71 13.77
C PRO A 129 12.52 -2.34 14.41
N ASN A 130 11.60 -1.51 14.90
CA ASN A 130 10.30 -1.95 15.45
C ASN A 130 9.39 -2.55 14.38
N PHE A 131 9.57 -2.15 13.12
CA PHE A 131 8.76 -2.57 11.98
C PHE A 131 9.47 -3.60 11.11
N LEU A 132 10.75 -3.37 10.78
CA LEU A 132 11.55 -4.24 9.92
C LEU A 132 12.95 -4.46 10.49
N PRO A 133 13.53 -5.66 10.34
CA PRO A 133 14.93 -5.88 10.73
C PRO A 133 15.88 -4.98 9.93
N LYS A 134 17.12 -4.81 10.42
CA LYS A 134 18.19 -4.13 9.67
C LYS A 134 18.40 -4.80 8.31
N LYS A 135 18.85 -4.04 7.30
CA LYS A 135 19.16 -4.60 5.98
C LYS A 135 20.27 -5.61 6.12
N ASP A 136 20.13 -6.72 5.41
CA ASP A 136 21.17 -7.72 5.31
C ASP A 136 22.14 -7.30 4.20
N ALA A 137 23.35 -6.89 4.59
CA ALA A 137 24.37 -6.44 3.65
C ALA A 137 24.84 -7.55 2.71
N ASN A 138 24.71 -8.81 3.15
CA ASN A 138 25.21 -9.99 2.44
C ASN A 138 24.08 -10.78 1.76
N ILE A 139 22.88 -10.18 1.62
CA ILE A 139 21.76 -10.87 1.00
C ILE A 139 22.11 -11.32 -0.43
N PRO A 140 21.91 -12.62 -0.76
CA PRO A 140 22.07 -13.11 -2.13
C PRO A 140 21.08 -12.42 -3.08
N GLY A 141 21.47 -12.22 -4.33
CA GLY A 141 20.58 -11.68 -5.35
C GLY A 141 19.47 -12.66 -5.70
N MET A 142 18.23 -12.16 -5.85
CA MET A 142 17.07 -12.98 -6.14
C MET A 142 17.02 -13.49 -7.58
N LEU A 143 17.43 -12.66 -8.55
CA LEU A 143 17.25 -12.97 -9.97
C LEU A 143 18.04 -14.21 -10.38
N SER A 144 17.34 -15.20 -10.94
CA SER A 144 17.96 -16.38 -11.55
C SER A 144 17.10 -16.88 -12.70
N GLU A 145 17.74 -17.23 -13.81
CA GLU A 145 17.07 -17.81 -14.97
C GLU A 145 16.89 -19.32 -14.78
N SER A 146 15.73 -19.82 -15.21
CA SER A 146 15.49 -21.25 -15.27
C SER A 146 16.13 -21.85 -16.52
N ALA A 147 16.80 -23.00 -16.38
CA ALA A 147 17.30 -23.76 -17.54
C ALA A 147 16.16 -24.34 -18.40
N LYS A 148 14.93 -24.42 -17.84
CA LYS A 148 13.72 -24.87 -18.51
C LYS A 148 12.57 -23.88 -18.25
N PRO A 149 12.57 -22.72 -18.94
CA PRO A 149 11.64 -21.63 -18.66
C PRO A 149 10.17 -21.97 -18.98
N THR A 150 9.93 -22.98 -19.82
CA THR A 150 8.58 -23.50 -20.13
C THR A 150 7.98 -24.33 -19.00
N GLU A 151 8.82 -24.97 -18.18
CA GLU A 151 8.39 -25.81 -17.04
C GLU A 151 8.44 -25.04 -15.72
N TYR A 152 9.42 -24.13 -15.57
CA TYR A 152 9.64 -23.38 -14.34
C TYR A 152 9.96 -21.92 -14.63
N PRO A 153 9.22 -20.97 -14.05
CA PRO A 153 9.45 -19.55 -14.29
C PRO A 153 10.80 -19.10 -13.71
N ASP A 154 11.36 -18.01 -14.23
CA ASP A 154 12.53 -17.37 -13.62
C ASP A 154 12.24 -16.90 -12.19
N MET A 155 13.21 -17.05 -11.29
CA MET A 155 13.16 -16.39 -9.99
C MET A 155 13.25 -14.89 -10.20
N SER A 156 12.17 -14.20 -9.85
CA SER A 156 11.98 -12.77 -10.06
C SER A 156 10.91 -12.28 -9.08
N PRO A 157 10.66 -10.96 -8.96
CA PRO A 157 9.59 -10.48 -8.08
C PRO A 157 8.22 -11.09 -8.44
N ALA A 158 8.02 -11.51 -9.69
CA ALA A 158 6.83 -12.20 -10.18
C ALA A 158 6.47 -13.43 -9.34
N PHE A 159 7.50 -14.15 -8.85
CA PHE A 159 7.36 -15.33 -8.01
C PHE A 159 6.51 -15.08 -6.76
N PHE A 160 6.55 -13.85 -6.23
CA PHE A 160 5.84 -13.42 -5.03
C PHE A 160 4.48 -12.78 -5.32
N ARG A 161 4.04 -12.61 -6.57
CA ARG A 161 2.75 -11.96 -6.89
C ARG A 161 1.57 -12.62 -6.19
N GLU A 162 1.47 -13.94 -6.31
CA GLU A 162 0.40 -14.71 -5.66
C GLU A 162 0.50 -14.66 -4.14
N VAL A 163 1.72 -14.63 -3.59
CA VAL A 163 1.94 -14.50 -2.14
C VAL A 163 1.43 -13.15 -1.66
N VAL A 164 1.74 -12.07 -2.39
CA VAL A 164 1.26 -10.71 -2.08
C VAL A 164 -0.27 -10.63 -2.20
N ALA A 165 -0.87 -11.32 -3.17
CA ALA A 165 -2.32 -11.40 -3.29
C ALA A 165 -2.99 -12.13 -2.10
N LEU A 166 -2.26 -13.05 -1.47
CA LEU A 166 -2.68 -13.76 -0.25
C LEU A 166 -2.32 -13.03 1.05
N VAL A 167 -1.86 -11.78 1.00
CA VAL A 167 -1.74 -10.91 2.17
C VAL A 167 -3.03 -10.08 2.25
N PRO A 168 -4.10 -10.56 2.90
CA PRO A 168 -5.31 -9.76 3.01
C PRO A 168 -5.12 -8.63 4.03
N GLU A 169 -6.00 -7.64 3.93
CA GLU A 169 -6.18 -6.62 4.95
C GLU A 169 -6.94 -7.25 6.12
N TYR A 170 -6.23 -7.95 7.01
CA TYR A 170 -6.83 -8.44 8.24
C TYR A 170 -7.03 -7.26 9.20
N GLU A 171 -8.26 -7.06 9.69
CA GLU A 171 -8.57 -6.08 10.76
C GLU A 171 -7.76 -6.37 12.03
N GLU A 172 -7.41 -7.63 12.27
CA GLU A 172 -6.66 -8.09 13.44
C GLU A 172 -5.17 -7.72 13.41
N LEU A 173 -4.64 -7.30 12.25
CA LEU A 173 -3.25 -6.89 12.13
C LEU A 173 -3.09 -5.41 12.49
N PRO A 174 -1.98 -5.03 13.15
CA PRO A 174 -1.63 -3.63 13.29
C PRO A 174 -1.57 -2.95 11.91
N GLU A 175 -2.19 -1.78 11.80
CA GLU A 175 -2.25 -1.02 10.55
C GLU A 175 -0.85 -0.86 9.92
N GLU A 176 0.19 -0.64 10.72
CA GLU A 176 1.57 -0.53 10.25
C GLU A 176 2.05 -1.78 9.49
N VAL A 177 1.65 -2.98 9.94
CA VAL A 177 2.03 -4.25 9.31
C VAL A 177 1.33 -4.39 7.96
N ASN A 178 0.03 -4.13 7.91
CA ASN A 178 -0.75 -4.15 6.68
C ASN A 178 -0.16 -3.15 5.68
N MET A 179 0.15 -1.94 6.15
CA MET A 179 0.71 -0.89 5.31
C MET A 179 2.10 -1.23 4.75
N LEU A 180 2.96 -1.85 5.57
CA LEU A 180 4.26 -2.31 5.12
C LEU A 180 4.15 -3.46 4.10
N ALA A 181 3.26 -4.42 4.34
CA ALA A 181 3.04 -5.54 3.42
C ALA A 181 2.54 -5.05 2.06
N VAL A 182 1.55 -4.15 2.04
CA VAL A 182 1.05 -3.51 0.81
C VAL A 182 2.16 -2.73 0.10
N ALA A 183 2.94 -1.94 0.83
CA ALA A 183 4.02 -1.15 0.25
C ALA A 183 5.14 -2.04 -0.31
N LEU A 184 5.44 -3.18 0.33
CA LEU A 184 6.41 -4.17 -0.18
C LEU A 184 5.88 -4.85 -1.44
N GLY A 185 4.60 -5.21 -1.48
CA GLY A 185 3.93 -5.76 -2.65
C GLY A 185 4.04 -4.82 -3.86
N LYS A 186 3.68 -3.54 -3.67
CA LYS A 186 3.83 -2.50 -4.71
C LYS A 186 5.27 -2.33 -5.16
N LYS A 187 6.22 -2.31 -4.22
CA LYS A 187 7.65 -2.18 -4.52
C LYS A 187 8.16 -3.36 -5.35
N LEU A 188 7.78 -4.59 -5.00
CA LEU A 188 8.12 -5.79 -5.77
C LEU A 188 7.56 -5.71 -7.18
N GLY A 189 6.29 -5.31 -7.35
CA GLY A 189 5.67 -5.10 -8.66
C GLY A 189 6.37 -4.05 -9.51
N PHE A 190 6.74 -2.90 -8.93
CA PHE A 190 7.51 -1.86 -9.63
C PHE A 190 8.91 -2.36 -10.07
N MET A 191 9.60 -3.05 -9.17
CA MET A 191 10.91 -3.63 -9.47
C MET A 191 10.81 -4.67 -10.58
N GLU A 192 9.74 -5.45 -10.64
CA GLU A 192 9.50 -6.41 -11.72
C GLU A 192 9.40 -5.76 -13.09
N GLN A 193 8.63 -4.66 -13.19
CA GLN A 193 8.49 -3.91 -14.43
C GLN A 193 9.85 -3.36 -14.88
N THR A 194 10.61 -2.79 -13.94
CA THR A 194 11.95 -2.24 -14.23
C THR A 194 12.94 -3.33 -14.65
N ILE A 195 12.91 -4.49 -13.99
CA ILE A 195 13.76 -5.64 -14.32
C ILE A 195 13.43 -6.17 -15.72
N THR A 196 12.15 -6.26 -16.06
CA THR A 196 11.70 -6.72 -17.39
C THR A 196 12.20 -5.78 -18.49
N GLN A 197 12.01 -4.46 -18.31
CA GLN A 197 12.52 -3.44 -19.23
C GLN A 197 14.04 -3.51 -19.40
N LEU A 198 14.79 -3.67 -18.30
CA LEU A 198 16.26 -3.78 -18.36
C LEU A 198 16.73 -5.08 -19.02
N LYS A 199 16.02 -6.20 -18.81
CA LYS A 199 16.30 -7.46 -19.53
C LYS A 199 16.08 -7.30 -21.04
N GLU A 200 15.03 -6.61 -21.47
CA GLU A 200 14.77 -6.31 -22.88
C GLU A 200 15.85 -5.41 -23.50
N VAL A 201 16.24 -4.34 -22.79
CA VAL A 201 17.34 -3.46 -23.23
C VAL A 201 18.65 -4.24 -23.36
N LYS A 202 18.97 -5.10 -22.39
CA LYS A 202 20.15 -5.99 -22.44
C LYS A 202 20.09 -6.93 -23.63
N LEU A 203 18.95 -7.57 -23.88
CA LEU A 203 18.76 -8.48 -25.01
C LEU A 203 18.93 -7.76 -26.35
N ALA A 204 18.33 -6.57 -26.50
CA ALA A 204 18.47 -5.74 -27.68
C ALA A 204 19.93 -5.31 -27.92
N ALA A 205 20.63 -4.87 -26.86
CA ALA A 205 22.03 -4.51 -26.94
C ALA A 205 22.92 -5.70 -27.32
N ASN A 206 22.68 -6.89 -26.75
CA ASN A 206 23.39 -8.12 -27.13
C ASN A 206 23.18 -8.49 -28.60
N LYS A 207 21.95 -8.38 -29.11
CA LYS A 207 21.67 -8.58 -30.55
C LYS A 207 22.44 -7.58 -31.39
N LYS A 208 22.50 -6.31 -30.98
CA LYS A 208 23.26 -5.26 -31.67
C LYS A 208 24.77 -5.53 -31.67
N VAL A 209 25.34 -6.05 -30.57
CA VAL A 209 26.75 -6.49 -30.54
C VAL A 209 27.05 -7.56 -31.59
N ALA A 210 26.13 -8.52 -31.77
CA ALA A 210 26.32 -9.64 -32.70
C ALA A 210 26.29 -9.21 -34.17
N ILE A 211 25.45 -8.23 -34.52
CA ILE A 211 25.27 -7.76 -35.90
C ILE A 211 26.12 -6.55 -36.29
N SER A 212 26.66 -5.81 -35.32
CA SER A 212 27.50 -4.63 -35.61
C SER A 212 28.76 -5.02 -36.37
N GLU A 213 29.11 -4.23 -37.38
CA GLU A 213 30.27 -4.48 -38.24
C GLU A 213 31.53 -3.81 -37.70
N THR A 214 31.38 -2.71 -36.96
CA THR A 214 32.50 -1.93 -36.42
C THR A 214 32.79 -2.25 -34.95
N GLU A 215 34.07 -2.25 -34.57
CA GLU A 215 34.47 -2.47 -33.17
C GLU A 215 34.03 -1.31 -32.26
N MET A 216 33.88 -0.09 -32.80
CA MET A 216 33.37 1.06 -32.06
C MET A 216 31.92 0.85 -31.61
N GLU A 217 31.04 0.39 -32.50
CA GLU A 217 29.65 0.06 -32.16
C GLU A 217 29.57 -1.13 -31.21
N LYS A 218 30.36 -2.18 -31.44
CA LYS A 218 30.43 -3.32 -30.51
C LYS A 218 30.81 -2.86 -29.10
N ARG A 219 31.79 -1.97 -28.97
CA ARG A 219 32.17 -1.38 -27.67
C ARG A 219 31.04 -0.59 -27.04
N PHE A 220 30.33 0.23 -27.82
CA PHE A 220 29.18 0.99 -27.33
C PHE A 220 28.07 0.08 -26.77
N TYR A 221 27.64 -0.94 -27.52
CA TYR A 221 26.61 -1.86 -27.06
C TYR A 221 27.08 -2.77 -25.91
N ARG A 222 28.35 -3.21 -25.91
CA ARG A 222 28.94 -3.93 -24.75
C ARG A 222 28.91 -3.07 -23.48
N ASN A 223 29.12 -1.75 -23.59
CA ASN A 223 29.00 -0.85 -22.43
C ASN A 223 27.55 -0.73 -21.94
N GLN A 224 26.57 -0.72 -22.85
CA GLN A 224 25.16 -0.77 -22.45
C GLN A 224 24.81 -2.06 -21.71
N VAL A 225 25.27 -3.22 -22.21
CA VAL A 225 25.09 -4.52 -21.55
C VAL A 225 25.69 -4.51 -20.15
N LYS A 226 26.94 -4.05 -20.00
CA LYS A 226 27.60 -3.92 -18.69
C LYS A 226 26.83 -3.00 -17.73
N LYS A 227 26.24 -1.91 -18.23
CA LYS A 227 25.43 -1.00 -17.42
C LYS A 227 24.14 -1.69 -16.97
N ALA A 228 23.43 -2.35 -17.89
CA ALA A 228 22.22 -3.10 -17.58
C ALA A 228 22.49 -4.23 -16.56
N ASP A 229 23.61 -4.97 -16.70
CA ASP A 229 24.00 -6.01 -15.75
C ASP A 229 24.24 -5.47 -14.33
N ARG A 230 24.90 -4.31 -14.21
CA ARG A 230 25.10 -3.65 -12.90
C ARG A 230 23.79 -3.21 -12.27
N GLU A 231 22.89 -2.64 -13.06
CA GLU A 231 21.56 -2.21 -12.61
C GLU A 231 20.69 -3.41 -12.21
N LEU A 232 20.69 -4.48 -13.01
CA LEU A 232 20.00 -5.74 -12.71
C LEU A 232 20.54 -6.39 -11.44
N ALA A 233 21.86 -6.42 -11.22
CA ALA A 233 22.44 -6.96 -9.99
C ALA A 233 22.03 -6.14 -8.75
N LYS A 234 21.96 -4.80 -8.87
CA LYS A 234 21.48 -3.92 -7.81
C LYS A 234 20.00 -4.16 -7.51
N LEU A 235 19.15 -4.21 -8.54
CA LEU A 235 17.72 -4.50 -8.40
C LEU A 235 17.48 -5.90 -7.83
N SER A 236 18.28 -6.88 -8.24
CA SER A 236 18.24 -8.25 -7.73
C SER A 236 18.42 -8.31 -6.22
N LYS A 237 19.42 -7.59 -5.67
CA LYS A 237 19.61 -7.48 -4.21
C LYS A 237 18.49 -6.67 -3.52
N GLN A 238 18.00 -5.60 -4.14
CA GLN A 238 16.91 -4.81 -3.57
C GLN A 238 15.59 -5.58 -3.50
N ALA A 239 15.30 -6.36 -4.53
CA ALA A 239 14.13 -7.22 -4.60
C ALA A 239 14.25 -8.42 -3.66
N ALA A 240 15.44 -9.02 -3.54
CA ALA A 240 15.74 -10.00 -2.51
C ALA A 240 15.44 -9.46 -1.10
N GLN A 241 15.89 -8.23 -0.81
CA GLN A 241 15.63 -7.60 0.49
C GLN A 241 14.14 -7.36 0.71
N ALA A 242 13.40 -6.90 -0.30
CA ALA A 242 11.96 -6.67 -0.17
C ALA A 242 11.17 -7.98 0.04
N ALA A 243 11.53 -9.05 -0.67
CA ALA A 243 10.93 -10.37 -0.47
C ALA A 243 11.25 -10.95 0.92
N ALA A 244 12.50 -10.80 1.38
CA ALA A 244 12.90 -11.20 2.72
C ALA A 244 12.17 -10.38 3.81
N ASP A 245 12.03 -9.07 3.62
CA ASP A 245 11.27 -8.20 4.52
C ASP A 245 9.79 -8.61 4.59
N LEU A 246 9.19 -9.03 3.46
CA LEU A 246 7.81 -9.51 3.41
C LEU A 246 7.65 -10.81 4.18
N VAL A 247 8.56 -11.77 4.00
CA VAL A 247 8.58 -13.02 4.79
C VAL A 247 8.80 -12.73 6.27
N ASP A 248 9.69 -11.82 6.62
CA ASP A 248 9.94 -11.40 7.99
C ASP A 248 8.69 -10.78 8.63
N LEU A 249 7.87 -10.01 7.88
CA LEU A 249 6.58 -9.50 8.35
C LEU A 249 5.55 -10.61 8.54
N MET A 250 5.41 -11.52 7.58
CA MET A 250 4.46 -12.64 7.66
C MET A 250 4.77 -13.54 8.86
N ASN A 251 6.05 -13.76 9.15
CA ASN A 251 6.51 -14.52 10.31
C ASN A 251 6.20 -13.86 11.67
N LEU A 252 5.84 -12.57 11.72
CA LEU A 252 5.39 -11.92 12.96
C LEU A 252 3.97 -12.39 13.36
N TYR A 253 3.16 -12.77 12.37
CA TYR A 253 1.79 -13.23 12.54
C TYR A 253 1.54 -14.52 11.74
N PRO A 254 2.25 -15.62 12.06
CA PRO A 254 2.25 -16.82 11.24
C PRO A 254 0.88 -17.50 11.15
N ALA A 255 0.04 -17.37 12.19
CA ALA A 255 -1.33 -17.88 12.18
C ALA A 255 -2.20 -17.18 11.11
N LEU A 256 -2.06 -15.87 10.98
CA LEU A 256 -2.80 -15.07 9.99
C LEU A 256 -2.22 -15.24 8.58
N TYR A 257 -0.90 -15.38 8.45
CA TYR A 257 -0.22 -15.57 7.16
C TYR A 257 0.06 -17.03 6.81
N LYS A 258 -0.67 -17.98 7.39
CA LYS A 258 -0.40 -19.42 7.22
C LYS A 258 -0.36 -19.83 5.75
N ASP A 259 -1.35 -19.43 4.98
CA ASP A 259 -1.49 -19.84 3.58
C ASP A 259 -0.42 -19.18 2.71
N ALA A 260 -0.14 -17.90 2.94
CA ALA A 260 0.93 -17.17 2.25
C ALA A 260 2.33 -17.78 2.56
N LEU A 261 2.63 -18.08 3.82
CA LEU A 261 3.88 -18.72 4.24
C LEU A 261 4.02 -20.14 3.68
N THR A 262 2.92 -20.90 3.67
CA THR A 262 2.89 -22.25 3.11
C THR A 262 3.11 -22.22 1.60
N LEU A 263 2.49 -21.27 0.90
CA LEU A 263 2.71 -21.07 -0.53
C LEU A 263 4.17 -20.69 -0.83
N VAL A 264 4.77 -19.77 -0.06
CA VAL A 264 6.18 -19.41 -0.21
C VAL A 264 7.06 -20.64 -0.01
N ALA A 265 6.86 -21.40 1.06
CA ALA A 265 7.64 -22.61 1.32
C ALA A 265 7.51 -23.62 0.17
N ALA A 266 6.28 -23.93 -0.24
CA ALA A 266 6.00 -24.87 -1.33
C ALA A 266 6.67 -24.43 -2.63
N LYS A 267 6.50 -23.17 -3.04
CA LYS A 267 7.12 -22.65 -4.26
C LYS A 267 8.65 -22.72 -4.21
N LEU A 268 9.26 -22.42 -3.06
CA LEU A 268 10.73 -22.49 -2.88
C LEU A 268 11.25 -23.94 -2.88
N ASP A 269 10.51 -24.86 -2.26
CA ASP A 269 10.87 -26.27 -2.16
C ASP A 269 10.77 -26.98 -3.52
N THR A 270 9.80 -26.60 -4.36
CA THR A 270 9.63 -27.13 -5.72
C THR A 270 10.43 -26.39 -6.79
N TYR A 271 11.10 -25.29 -6.44
CA TYR A 271 11.87 -24.52 -7.41
C TYR A 271 13.14 -25.30 -7.82
N PRO A 272 13.34 -25.58 -9.12
CA PRO A 272 14.39 -26.50 -9.58
C PRO A 272 15.80 -25.90 -9.43
N VAL A 273 15.93 -24.57 -9.49
CA VAL A 273 17.23 -23.88 -9.40
C VAL A 273 17.49 -23.50 -7.95
N LYS A 274 18.25 -24.32 -7.23
CA LYS A 274 18.60 -24.09 -5.80
C LYS A 274 19.69 -23.02 -5.63
N THR A 275 19.38 -21.78 -6.01
CA THR A 275 20.26 -20.63 -5.80
C THR A 275 20.47 -20.34 -4.32
N ASP A 276 21.53 -19.57 -3.99
CA ASP A 276 21.78 -19.14 -2.62
C ASP A 276 20.63 -18.30 -2.06
N PHE A 277 19.94 -17.53 -2.91
CA PHE A 277 18.76 -16.79 -2.49
C PHE A 277 17.58 -17.70 -2.12
N VAL A 278 17.32 -18.76 -2.91
CA VAL A 278 16.26 -19.73 -2.61
C VAL A 278 16.52 -20.39 -1.25
N LYS A 279 17.75 -20.85 -1.01
CA LYS A 279 18.17 -21.43 0.28
C LYS A 279 18.03 -20.42 1.42
N TYR A 280 18.51 -19.20 1.20
CA TYR A 280 18.45 -18.10 2.17
C TYR A 280 17.00 -17.80 2.58
N LEU A 281 16.12 -17.57 1.60
CA LEU A 281 14.74 -17.22 1.87
C LEU A 281 13.98 -18.39 2.50
N ARG A 282 14.22 -19.62 2.02
CA ARG A 282 13.59 -20.81 2.59
C ARG A 282 13.94 -21.00 4.07
N GLY A 283 15.18 -20.71 4.45
CA GLY A 283 15.63 -20.72 5.85
C GLY A 283 14.99 -19.65 6.73
N LYS A 284 14.42 -18.59 6.13
CA LYS A 284 13.65 -17.56 6.85
C LYS A 284 12.19 -17.92 7.05
N VAL A 285 11.59 -18.74 6.19
CA VAL A 285 10.16 -19.08 6.29
C VAL A 285 9.90 -19.93 7.54
N ARG A 286 9.05 -19.45 8.45
CA ARG A 286 8.62 -20.20 9.64
C ARG A 286 7.19 -20.67 9.45
N LEU A 287 7.01 -21.97 9.27
CA LEU A 287 5.67 -22.55 9.12
C LEU A 287 4.94 -22.57 10.47
N PRO A 288 3.62 -22.33 10.53
CA PRO A 288 2.90 -22.21 11.80
C PRO A 288 3.04 -23.43 12.71
N SER A 289 3.11 -24.65 12.15
CA SER A 289 3.34 -25.89 12.90
C SER A 289 4.69 -25.95 13.62
N THR A 290 5.63 -25.08 13.26
CA THR A 290 6.98 -24.99 13.85
C THR A 290 7.12 -23.85 14.86
N VAL A 291 6.11 -22.99 14.99
CA VAL A 291 6.13 -21.83 15.89
C VAL A 291 5.39 -22.19 17.17
N LYS A 292 6.10 -22.19 18.31
CA LYS A 292 5.46 -22.27 19.63
C LYS A 292 4.54 -21.05 19.81
N GLU A 293 3.29 -21.26 20.22
CA GLU A 293 2.24 -20.23 20.31
C GLU A 293 2.63 -18.97 21.11
N GLU A 294 3.66 -19.05 21.97
CA GLU A 294 4.12 -17.98 22.86
C GLU A 294 5.41 -17.28 22.44
N ALA A 295 5.91 -17.47 21.21
CA ALA A 295 7.12 -16.75 20.79
C ALA A 295 6.91 -15.23 20.93
N PRO A 296 7.78 -14.50 21.67
CA PRO A 296 7.54 -13.10 21.97
C PRO A 296 7.48 -12.30 20.67
N ARG A 297 6.28 -11.75 20.39
CA ARG A 297 6.06 -10.88 19.24
C ARG A 297 6.90 -9.61 19.44
N ARG A 298 7.63 -9.21 18.42
CA ARG A 298 8.31 -7.91 18.41
C ARG A 298 7.27 -6.83 18.65
N ARG A 299 7.52 -5.88 19.55
CA ARG A 299 6.60 -4.73 19.74
C ARG A 299 6.59 -3.90 18.46
N ILE A 300 5.51 -4.01 17.70
CA ILE A 300 5.27 -3.24 16.49
C ILE A 300 4.61 -1.93 16.90
N GLY A 301 5.19 -0.80 16.50
CA GLY A 301 4.64 0.51 16.80
C GLY A 301 5.68 1.62 16.86
N PHE A 302 5.18 2.84 17.02
CA PHE A 302 5.98 4.06 17.02
C PHE A 302 6.53 4.50 18.38
N ASN A 303 6.19 3.77 19.45
CA ASN A 303 6.26 4.18 20.86
C ASN A 303 5.48 5.45 21.19
#